data_AF-A0A2G8KBX4-F1
#
_entry.id   AF-A0A2G8KBX4-F1
#
_cell.length_a   1.000
_cell.length_b   1.000
_cell.length_c   1.000
_cell.angle_alpha   90.00
_cell.angle_beta   90.00
_cell.angle_gamma   90.00
#
_symmetry.space_group_name_H-M   'P 1'
#
loop_
_entity.id
_entity.type
_entity.pdbx_description
1 polymer ?
#
loop_
_entity_poly.entity_id
_entity_poly.type
_entity_poly.pdbx_seq_one_letter_code
_entity_poly.pdbx_strand_id
1 'polypeptide(L)'
;MDSPKEEVIRKRLLIEGESGADDRRIGSLLKLFVKWSESDESAEESAATYEKMMSTLAQIEFSMEKKQLINNMNAKEMKHYEVIYQKIESEINEAFDRIAGCKEELNEARRVRRHRQEYDNLARVIQKQPDRKETTKKLEELDRELGSLMENKNTLGRKVM
;
A
#
# COMPACT_ATOMS: atom_id res chain seq x y z
N MET A 1 -7.32 -16.66 15.98
CA MET A 1 -7.66 -17.90 16.71
C MET A 1 -9.02 -17.66 17.32
N ASP A 2 -10.09 -17.98 16.57
CA ASP A 2 -11.47 -17.73 17.01
C ASP A 2 -11.77 -18.55 18.26
N SER A 3 -12.52 -17.97 19.19
CA SER A 3 -12.88 -18.62 20.46
C SER A 3 -13.79 -19.83 20.19
N PRO A 4 -13.71 -20.93 20.96
CA PRO A 4 -14.62 -22.09 20.81
C PRO A 4 -16.10 -21.69 20.85
N LYS A 5 -16.43 -20.58 21.53
CA LYS A 5 -17.78 -20.02 21.56
C LYS A 5 -18.21 -19.40 20.23
N GLU A 6 -17.32 -18.70 19.53
CA GLU A 6 -17.61 -18.14 18.21
C GLU A 6 -17.84 -19.23 17.17
N GLU A 7 -17.09 -20.33 17.26
CA GLU A 7 -17.27 -21.47 16.36
C GLU A 7 -18.63 -22.15 16.56
N VAL A 8 -19.06 -22.31 17.83
CA VAL A 8 -20.39 -22.85 18.16
C VAL A 8 -21.50 -21.90 17.71
N ILE A 9 -21.36 -20.59 17.91
CA ILE A 9 -22.33 -19.59 17.47
C ILE A 9 -22.44 -19.58 15.93
N ARG A 10 -21.31 -19.66 15.21
CA ARG A 10 -21.28 -19.74 13.74
C ARG A 10 -21.97 -21.00 13.22
N LYS A 11 -21.67 -22.17 13.81
CA LYS A 11 -22.33 -23.44 13.47
C LYS A 11 -23.83 -23.38 13.76
N ARG A 12 -24.24 -22.78 14.88
CA ARG A 12 -25.64 -22.63 15.25
C ARG A 12 -26.40 -21.70 14.30
N LEU A 13 -25.83 -20.57 13.91
CA LEU A 13 -26.41 -19.65 12.92
C LEU A 13 -26.54 -20.29 11.52
N LEU A 14 -25.58 -21.13 11.12
CA LEU A 14 -25.64 -21.88 9.86
C LEU A 14 -26.77 -22.93 9.85
N ILE A 15 -27.00 -23.59 10.99
CA ILE A 15 -28.01 -24.64 11.15
C ILE A 15 -29.42 -24.05 11.39
N GLU A 16 -29.54 -23.08 12.31
CA GLU A 16 -30.80 -22.44 12.70
C GLU A 16 -31.23 -21.29 11.77
N GLY A 17 -30.37 -20.87 10.83
CA GLY A 17 -30.71 -19.92 9.76
C GLY A 17 -31.65 -20.50 8.69
N GLU A 18 -31.67 -19.88 7.50
CA GLU A 18 -32.54 -20.22 6.34
C GLU A 18 -32.45 -21.71 5.90
N SER A 19 -31.46 -22.48 6.40
CA SER A 19 -31.33 -23.93 6.17
C SER A 19 -32.34 -24.77 6.95
N GLY A 20 -32.67 -24.42 8.20
CA GLY A 20 -33.60 -25.19 9.03
C GLY A 20 -35.06 -25.12 8.59
N ALA A 21 -35.43 -24.15 7.74
CA ALA A 21 -36.76 -24.07 7.14
C ALA A 21 -36.94 -25.06 5.97
N ASP A 22 -35.87 -25.32 5.21
CA ASP A 22 -35.91 -26.23 4.06
C ASP A 22 -35.90 -27.68 4.52
N ASP A 23 -35.08 -28.04 5.51
CA ASP A 23 -35.09 -29.38 6.12
C ASP A 23 -36.47 -29.74 6.69
N ARG A 24 -37.15 -28.77 7.32
CA ARG A 24 -38.52 -28.95 7.80
C ARG A 24 -39.53 -29.14 6.66
N ARG A 25 -39.37 -28.42 5.54
CA ARG A 25 -40.21 -28.57 4.35
C ARG A 25 -40.01 -29.92 3.68
N ILE A 26 -38.76 -30.35 3.49
CA ILE A 26 -38.39 -31.66 2.95
C ILE A 26 -38.93 -32.77 3.86
N GLY A 27 -38.72 -32.67 5.17
CA GLY A 27 -39.26 -33.64 6.13
C GLY A 27 -40.79 -33.70 6.14
N SER A 28 -41.47 -32.58 5.90
CA SER A 28 -42.94 -32.54 5.79
C SER A 28 -43.43 -33.14 4.48
N LEU A 29 -42.74 -32.88 3.37
CA LEU A 29 -43.04 -33.48 2.06
C LEU A 29 -42.89 -35.01 2.11
N LEU A 30 -41.80 -35.51 2.72
CA LEU A 30 -41.57 -36.94 2.89
C LEU A 30 -42.68 -37.62 3.71
N LYS A 31 -43.09 -37.00 4.83
CA LYS A 31 -44.21 -37.52 5.64
C LYS A 31 -45.53 -37.51 4.88
N LEU A 32 -45.78 -36.46 4.09
CA LEU A 32 -46.99 -36.36 3.26
C LEU A 32 -47.00 -37.44 2.18
N PHE A 33 -45.86 -37.70 1.54
CA PHE A 33 -45.70 -38.75 0.53
C PHE A 33 -45.95 -40.14 1.11
N VAL A 34 -45.33 -40.49 2.24
CA VAL A 34 -45.53 -41.80 2.90
C VAL A 34 -47.00 -41.99 3.25
N LYS A 35 -47.63 -40.98 3.86
CA LYS A 35 -49.06 -41.04 4.21
C LYS A 35 -49.94 -41.23 2.97
N TRP A 36 -49.67 -40.50 1.89
CA TRP A 36 -50.40 -40.61 0.63
C TRP A 36 -50.22 -41.97 -0.06
N SER A 37 -49.04 -42.60 0.10
CA SER A 37 -48.77 -43.93 -0.46
C SER A 37 -49.46 -45.07 0.28
N GLU A 38 -49.84 -44.85 1.54
CA GLU A 38 -50.51 -45.83 2.40
C GLU A 38 -52.03 -45.56 2.53
N SER A 39 -52.54 -44.47 1.96
CA SER A 39 -53.93 -44.06 2.13
C SER A 39 -54.85 -44.62 1.04
N ASP A 40 -56.06 -45.03 1.46
CA ASP A 40 -57.15 -45.45 0.58
C ASP A 40 -58.07 -44.24 0.30
N GLU A 41 -57.46 -43.15 -0.16
CA GLU A 41 -58.12 -41.86 -0.46
C GLU A 41 -58.97 -41.94 -1.74
N SER A 42 -60.03 -41.13 -1.81
CA SER A 42 -60.77 -40.93 -3.06
C SER A 42 -59.83 -40.40 -4.16
N ALA A 43 -60.11 -40.73 -5.43
CA ALA A 43 -59.31 -40.24 -6.57
C ALA A 43 -59.16 -38.70 -6.59
N GLU A 44 -60.18 -37.98 -6.13
CA GLU A 44 -60.18 -36.51 -6.06
C GLU A 44 -59.29 -35.98 -4.92
N GLU A 45 -59.32 -36.64 -3.75
CA GLU A 45 -58.45 -36.31 -2.61
C GLU A 45 -56.98 -36.62 -2.90
N SER A 46 -56.75 -37.76 -3.55
CA SER A 46 -55.42 -38.19 -3.98
C SER A 46 -54.80 -37.20 -4.98
N ALA A 47 -55.59 -36.69 -5.93
CA ALA A 47 -55.15 -35.66 -6.89
C ALA A 47 -54.78 -34.34 -6.18
N ALA A 48 -55.60 -33.88 -5.23
CA ALA A 48 -55.31 -32.67 -4.46
C ALA A 48 -54.04 -32.80 -3.60
N THR A 49 -53.82 -33.97 -2.98
CA THR A 49 -52.59 -34.26 -2.23
C THR A 49 -51.37 -34.28 -3.14
N TYR A 50 -51.48 -34.84 -4.34
CA TYR A 50 -50.42 -34.81 -5.35
C TYR A 50 -50.05 -33.40 -5.79
N GLU A 51 -51.03 -32.54 -6.12
CA GLU A 51 -50.76 -31.14 -6.49
C GLU A 51 -50.05 -30.38 -5.36
N LYS A 52 -50.44 -30.63 -4.10
CA LYS A 52 -49.79 -30.04 -2.93
C LYS A 52 -48.34 -30.50 -2.77
N MET A 53 -48.06 -31.78 -3.02
CA MET A 53 -46.69 -32.30 -3.01
C MET A 53 -45.85 -31.64 -4.10
N MET A 54 -46.38 -31.53 -5.32
CA MET A 54 -45.70 -30.87 -6.45
C MET A 54 -45.42 -29.38 -6.17
N SER A 55 -46.38 -28.66 -5.61
CA SER A 55 -46.19 -27.26 -5.19
C SER A 55 -45.08 -27.11 -4.15
N THR A 56 -45.05 -28.03 -3.17
CA THR A 56 -44.01 -28.03 -2.13
C THR A 56 -42.63 -28.36 -2.71
N LEU A 57 -42.55 -29.31 -3.66
CA LEU A 57 -41.32 -29.66 -4.34
C LEU A 57 -40.76 -28.47 -5.14
N ALA A 58 -41.60 -27.80 -5.92
CA ALA A 58 -41.20 -26.61 -6.68
C ALA A 58 -40.64 -25.48 -5.79
N GLN A 59 -41.21 -25.30 -4.59
CA GLN A 59 -40.68 -24.32 -3.62
C GLN A 59 -39.30 -24.72 -3.07
N ILE A 60 -39.06 -26.01 -2.84
CA ILE A 60 -37.77 -26.53 -2.39
C ILE A 60 -36.72 -26.33 -3.49
N GLU A 61 -37.05 -26.70 -4.72
CA GLU A 61 -36.18 -26.52 -5.90
C GLU A 61 -35.78 -25.05 -6.07
N PHE A 62 -36.75 -24.14 -6.03
CA PHE A 62 -36.49 -22.70 -6.12
C PHE A 62 -35.59 -22.19 -4.98
N SER A 63 -35.85 -22.61 -3.74
CA SER A 63 -35.00 -22.24 -2.59
C SER A 63 -33.56 -22.72 -2.77
N MET A 64 -33.40 -23.94 -3.29
CA MET A 64 -32.10 -24.55 -3.52
C MET A 64 -31.31 -23.83 -4.62
N GLU A 65 -31.96 -23.50 -5.74
CA GLU A 65 -31.35 -22.72 -6.83
C GLU A 65 -30.94 -21.31 -6.37
N LYS A 66 -31.81 -20.63 -5.61
CA LYS A 66 -31.50 -19.32 -5.00
C LYS A 66 -30.25 -19.41 -4.11
N LYS A 67 -30.16 -20.43 -3.26
CA LYS A 67 -28.99 -20.64 -2.38
C LYS A 67 -27.71 -20.90 -3.18
N GLN A 68 -27.79 -21.67 -4.26
CA GLN A 68 -26.65 -21.90 -5.14
C GLN A 68 -26.17 -20.60 -5.80
N LEU A 69 -27.09 -19.75 -6.25
CA LEU A 69 -26.76 -18.44 -6.82
C LEU A 69 -26.07 -17.53 -5.79
N ILE A 70 -26.62 -17.46 -4.58
CA ILE A 70 -26.03 -16.67 -3.48
C ILE A 70 -24.63 -17.20 -3.14
N ASN A 71 -24.45 -18.52 -3.04
CA ASN A 71 -23.13 -19.10 -2.77
C ASN A 71 -22.12 -18.74 -3.86
N ASN A 72 -22.51 -18.83 -5.13
CA ASN A 72 -21.67 -18.43 -6.26
C ASN A 72 -21.32 -16.94 -6.23
N MET A 73 -22.27 -16.08 -5.84
CA MET A 73 -22.03 -14.65 -5.65
C MET A 73 -21.04 -14.40 -4.52
N ASN A 74 -21.25 -15.01 -3.34
CA ASN A 74 -20.37 -14.89 -2.19
C ASN A 74 -18.95 -15.35 -2.50
N ALA A 75 -18.79 -16.44 -3.25
CA ALA A 75 -17.49 -16.95 -3.68
C ALA A 75 -16.76 -15.95 -4.60
N LYS A 76 -17.49 -15.25 -5.48
CA LYS A 76 -16.93 -14.19 -6.32
C LYS A 76 -16.54 -12.97 -5.48
N GLU A 77 -17.39 -12.57 -4.55
CA GLU A 77 -17.11 -11.45 -3.63
C GLU A 77 -15.89 -11.72 -2.76
N MET A 78 -15.74 -12.93 -2.20
CA MET A 78 -14.56 -13.30 -1.43
C MET A 78 -13.27 -13.17 -2.25
N LYS A 79 -13.25 -13.68 -3.48
CA LYS A 79 -12.11 -13.51 -4.39
C LYS A 79 -11.84 -12.04 -4.69
N HIS A 80 -12.88 -11.23 -4.85
CA HIS A 80 -12.73 -9.80 -5.07
C HIS A 80 -12.09 -9.09 -3.87
N TYR A 81 -12.49 -9.45 -2.64
CA TYR A 81 -11.90 -8.92 -1.42
C TYR A 81 -10.43 -9.32 -1.27
N GLU A 82 -10.04 -10.55 -1.63
CA GLU A 82 -8.63 -10.97 -1.64
C GLU A 82 -7.79 -10.09 -2.58
N VAL A 83 -8.31 -9.78 -3.79
CA VAL A 83 -7.63 -8.89 -4.74
C VAL A 83 -7.50 -7.48 -4.18
N ILE A 84 -8.55 -6.95 -3.56
CA ILE A 84 -8.50 -5.63 -2.91
C ILE A 84 -7.45 -5.62 -1.80
N TYR A 85 -7.39 -6.66 -0.99
CA TYR A 85 -6.43 -6.77 0.11
C TYR A 85 -4.99 -6.74 -0.41
N GLN A 86 -4.68 -7.56 -1.42
CA GLN A 86 -3.36 -7.58 -2.06
C GLN A 86 -3.01 -6.22 -2.67
N LYS A 87 -3.98 -5.55 -3.29
CA LYS A 87 -3.77 -4.21 -3.86
C LYS A 87 -3.42 -3.19 -2.78
N ILE A 88 -4.16 -3.18 -1.67
CA ILE A 88 -3.88 -2.28 -0.54
C ILE A 88 -2.48 -2.55 0.02
N GLU A 89 -2.10 -3.82 0.19
CA GLU A 89 -0.78 -4.19 0.67
C GLU A 89 0.34 -3.71 -0.27
N SER A 90 0.16 -3.86 -1.59
CA SER A 90 1.07 -3.31 -2.59
C SER A 90 1.19 -1.80 -2.52
N GLU A 91 0.07 -1.08 -2.43
CA GLU A 91 0.07 0.39 -2.34
C GLU A 91 0.74 0.91 -1.06
N ILE A 92 0.60 0.18 0.04
CA ILE A 92 1.30 0.48 1.30
C ILE A 92 2.81 0.32 1.12
N ASN A 93 3.27 -0.78 0.52
CA ASN A 93 4.69 -1.01 0.27
C ASN A 93 5.28 0.06 -0.66
N GLU A 94 4.58 0.41 -1.74
CA GLU A 94 4.98 1.50 -2.63
C GLU A 94 5.04 2.86 -1.91
N ALA A 95 4.14 3.12 -0.95
CA ALA A 95 4.21 4.31 -0.12
C ALA A 95 5.43 4.32 0.79
N PHE A 96 5.80 3.18 1.39
CA PHE A 96 7.02 3.06 2.19
C PHE A 96 8.28 3.31 1.36
N ASP A 97 8.36 2.75 0.14
CA ASP A 97 9.49 2.96 -0.76
C ASP A 97 9.61 4.43 -1.18
N ARG A 98 8.50 5.10 -1.48
CA ARG A 98 8.48 6.54 -1.77
C ARG A 98 8.98 7.37 -0.58
N ILE A 99 8.56 7.02 0.64
CA ILE A 99 9.02 7.71 1.86
C ILE A 99 10.53 7.52 2.03
N ALA A 100 11.05 6.31 1.80
CA ALA A 100 12.48 6.03 1.86
C ALA A 100 13.25 6.85 0.83
N GLY A 101 12.78 6.91 -0.42
CA GLY A 101 13.35 7.74 -1.48
C GLY A 101 13.38 9.23 -1.11
N CYS A 102 12.25 9.78 -0.65
CA CYS A 102 12.20 11.19 -0.23
C CYS A 102 13.13 11.51 0.94
N LYS A 103 13.38 10.58 1.86
CA LYS A 103 14.34 10.77 2.95
C LYS A 103 15.77 10.91 2.44
N GLU A 104 16.15 10.07 1.47
CA GLU A 104 17.48 10.15 0.85
C GLU A 104 17.66 11.45 0.06
N GLU A 105 16.66 11.84 -0.73
CA GLU A 105 16.68 13.12 -1.45
C GLU A 105 16.80 14.31 -0.48
N LEU A 106 16.09 14.27 0.65
CA LEU A 106 16.17 15.30 1.67
C LEU A 106 17.58 15.37 2.30
N ASN A 107 18.21 14.23 2.56
CA ASN A 107 19.57 14.18 3.10
C ASN A 107 20.57 14.76 2.10
N GLU A 108 20.43 14.43 0.82
CA GLU A 108 21.27 14.98 -0.24
C GLU A 108 21.10 16.50 -0.36
N ALA A 109 19.85 16.98 -0.39
CA ALA A 109 19.55 18.41 -0.43
C ALA A 109 20.13 19.16 0.77
N ARG A 110 20.08 18.57 1.98
CA ARG A 110 20.71 19.14 3.18
C ARG A 110 22.23 19.22 3.04
N ARG A 111 22.87 18.18 2.48
CA ARG A 111 24.32 18.15 2.23
C ARG A 111 24.74 19.25 1.26
N VAL A 112 24.05 19.37 0.13
CA VAL A 112 24.29 20.42 -0.87
C VAL A 112 24.13 21.81 -0.25
N ARG A 113 23.09 22.02 0.56
CA ARG A 113 22.88 23.29 1.26
C ARG A 113 24.04 23.62 2.22
N ARG A 114 24.52 22.64 2.99
CA ARG A 114 25.67 22.82 3.89
C ARG A 114 26.92 23.21 3.11
N HIS A 115 27.25 22.47 2.04
CA HIS A 115 28.40 22.79 1.19
C HIS A 115 28.31 24.21 0.63
N ARG A 116 27.13 24.61 0.13
CA ARG A 116 26.92 25.98 -0.37
C ARG A 116 27.20 27.04 0.69
N GLN A 117 26.75 26.82 1.92
CA GLN A 117 27.02 27.72 3.04
C GLN A 117 28.51 27.81 3.40
N GLU A 118 29.22 26.69 3.36
CA GLU A 118 30.68 26.64 3.56
C GLU A 118 31.42 27.42 2.47
N TYR A 119 31.03 27.23 1.20
CA TYR A 119 31.60 27.98 0.07
C TYR A 119 31.32 29.49 0.18
N ASP A 120 30.09 29.89 0.51
CA ASP A 120 29.74 31.30 0.67
C ASP A 120 30.54 31.94 1.82
N ASN A 121 30.75 31.22 2.93
CA ASN A 121 31.56 31.70 4.04
C ASN A 121 33.04 31.85 3.64
N LEU A 122 33.60 30.85 2.96
CA LEU A 122 34.98 30.92 2.46
C LEU A 122 35.17 32.06 1.46
N ALA A 123 34.22 32.24 0.54
CA ALA A 123 34.22 33.33 -0.42
C ALA A 123 34.25 34.70 0.27
N ARG A 124 33.43 34.91 1.32
CA ARG A 124 33.46 36.16 2.10
C ARG A 124 34.81 36.42 2.77
N VAL A 125 35.49 35.37 3.25
CA VAL A 125 36.83 35.51 3.86
C VAL A 125 37.86 35.87 2.79
N ILE A 126 37.83 35.20 1.63
CA ILE A 126 38.72 35.49 0.49
C ILE A 126 38.52 36.93 0.01
N GLN A 127 37.28 37.42 -0.05
CA GLN A 127 36.96 38.76 -0.52
C GLN A 127 37.51 39.90 0.36
N LYS A 128 37.90 39.60 1.61
CA LYS A 128 38.60 40.54 2.49
C LYS A 128 40.09 40.69 2.15
N GLN A 129 40.66 39.76 1.40
CA GLN A 129 42.05 39.80 0.96
C GLN A 129 42.18 40.65 -0.31
N PRO A 130 43.32 41.33 -0.52
CA PRO A 130 43.54 42.12 -1.73
C PRO A 130 43.52 41.24 -2.98
N ASP A 131 43.18 41.84 -4.13
CA ASP A 131 43.10 41.10 -5.37
C ASP A 131 44.45 40.46 -5.71
N ARG A 132 44.42 39.20 -6.12
CA ARG A 132 45.62 38.41 -6.37
C ARG A 132 46.46 39.02 -7.50
N LYS A 133 45.82 39.49 -8.58
CA LYS A 133 46.54 40.06 -9.74
C LYS A 133 47.20 41.38 -9.36
N GLU A 134 46.49 42.23 -8.62
CA GLU A 134 47.06 43.49 -8.13
C GLU A 134 48.23 43.27 -7.18
N THR A 135 48.10 42.33 -6.25
CA THR A 135 49.17 42.00 -5.30
C THR A 135 50.40 41.43 -6.01
N THR A 136 50.19 40.61 -7.05
CA THR A 136 51.30 40.05 -7.86
C THR A 136 52.02 41.13 -8.64
N LYS A 137 51.29 42.08 -9.24
CA LYS A 137 51.92 43.25 -9.92
C LYS A 137 52.78 44.08 -8.98
N LYS A 138 52.28 44.37 -7.77
CA LYS A 138 53.05 45.14 -6.77
C LYS A 138 54.32 44.40 -6.34
N LEU A 139 54.27 43.08 -6.21
CA LEU A 139 55.45 42.26 -5.95
C LEU A 139 56.49 42.37 -7.07
N GLU A 140 56.07 42.24 -8.33
CA GLU A 140 56.96 42.38 -9.48
C GLU A 140 57.60 43.78 -9.59
N GLU A 141 56.86 44.83 -9.25
CA GLU A 141 57.38 46.20 -9.20
C GLU A 141 58.41 46.39 -8.07
N LEU A 142 58.08 45.92 -6.86
CA LEU A 142 58.97 45.98 -5.71
C LEU A 142 60.26 45.17 -5.93
N ASP A 143 60.18 43.99 -6.54
CA ASP A 143 61.36 43.18 -6.89
C ASP A 143 62.27 43.92 -7.89
N ARG A 144 61.68 44.63 -8.86
CA ARG A 144 62.43 45.44 -9.82
C ARG A 144 63.13 46.63 -9.13
N GLU A 145 62.43 47.32 -8.23
CA GLU A 145 63.01 48.41 -7.44
C GLU A 145 64.14 47.90 -6.54
N LEU A 146 63.95 46.79 -5.84
CA LEU A 146 64.97 46.14 -5.03
C LEU A 146 66.22 45.79 -5.84
N GLY A 147 66.03 45.21 -7.03
CA GLY A 147 67.13 44.93 -7.97
C GLY A 147 67.93 46.19 -8.32
N SER A 148 67.23 47.27 -8.68
CA SER A 148 67.86 48.55 -9.02
C SER A 148 68.59 49.20 -7.83
N LEU A 149 68.01 49.11 -6.62
CA LEU A 149 68.60 49.63 -5.39
C LEU A 149 69.85 48.82 -4.99
N MET A 150 69.86 47.51 -5.20
CA MET A 150 71.04 46.67 -5.00
C MET A 150 72.15 47.02 -6.00
N GLU A 151 71.83 47.22 -7.27
CA GLU A 151 72.81 47.70 -8.27
C GLU A 151 73.36 49.08 -7.91
N ASN A 152 72.50 50.01 -7.48
CA ASN A 152 72.90 51.34 -7.02
C ASN A 152 73.79 51.28 -5.77
N LYS A 153 73.46 50.41 -4.80
CA LYS A 153 74.29 50.17 -3.62
C LYS A 153 75.65 49.58 -4.00
N ASN A 154 75.69 48.63 -4.93
CA ASN A 154 76.93 48.01 -5.39
C ASN A 154 77.81 49.00 -6.17
N THR A 155 77.22 49.87 -6.97
CA THR A 155 77.94 50.93 -7.71
C THR A 155 78.43 52.05 -6.80
N LEU A 156 77.65 52.45 -5.79
CA LEU A 156 78.09 53.39 -4.75
C LEU A 156 79.18 52.77 -3.86
N GLY A 157 79.06 51.50 -3.48
CA GLY A 157 80.09 50.77 -2.76
C GLY A 157 81.41 50.66 -3.53
N ARG A 158 81.34 50.53 -4.87
CA ARG A 158 82.51 50.61 -5.76
C ARG A 158 83.10 52.01 -5.92
N LYS A 159 82.36 53.07 -5.60
CA LYS A 159 82.84 54.47 -5.65
C LYS A 159 83.41 54.97 -4.32
N VAL A 160 83.16 54.26 -3.22
CA VAL A 160 83.61 54.60 -1.86
C VAL A 160 84.83 53.76 -1.43
N MET A 161 85.22 52.76 -2.23
CA MET A 161 86.58 52.18 -2.26
C MET A 161 87.38 52.77 -3.41
#